data_AF-A0A0B5IKW1-F1
#
_entry.id   AF-A0A0B5IKW1-F1
#
_cell.length_a   1.000
_cell.length_b   1.000
_cell.length_c   1.000
_cell.angle_alpha   90.00
_cell.angle_beta   90.00
_cell.angle_gamma   90.00
#
_symmetry.space_group_name_H-M   'P 1'
#
loop_
_entity.id
_entity.type
_entity.pdbx_description
1 polymer ?
#
loop_
_entity_poly.entity_id
_entity_poly.type
_entity_poly.pdbx_seq_one_letter_code
_entity_poly.pdbx_strand_id
1 'polypeptide(L)'
;MPITDETHRFSAVSARLTGFDGADLEATGLTEVYRAFAAQRLGAERYARLLGELREPYEVLFDRIDGDLRAAARAVTYLWYTGSWPGPPPVLVSPRAYAEGLVWKAAGLNVPATDPEGYGSWARVGGRADPADGSGR
;
A
#
# COMPACT_ATOMS: atom_id res chain seq x y z
N MET A 1 -7.19 7.30 -26.73
CA MET A 1 -6.37 7.48 -25.52
C MET A 1 -6.88 6.52 -24.43
N PRO A 2 -6.44 5.24 -24.41
CA PRO A 2 -7.07 4.22 -23.56
C PRO A 2 -6.37 3.94 -22.21
N ILE A 3 -5.06 4.20 -22.08
CA ILE A 3 -4.27 3.82 -20.89
C ILE A 3 -4.70 4.62 -19.65
N THR A 4 -4.87 5.94 -19.81
CA THR A 4 -5.22 6.85 -18.71
C THR A 4 -6.57 6.52 -18.07
N ASP A 5 -7.56 6.09 -18.86
CA ASP A 5 -8.87 5.71 -18.33
C ASP A 5 -8.80 4.45 -17.45
N GLU A 6 -7.98 3.47 -17.85
CA GLU A 6 -7.77 2.26 -17.04
C GLU A 6 -7.01 2.57 -15.75
N THR A 7 -5.99 3.41 -15.80
CA THR A 7 -5.26 3.87 -14.60
C THR A 7 -6.18 4.60 -13.62
N HIS A 8 -7.06 5.48 -14.11
CA HIS A 8 -8.07 6.13 -13.27
C HIS A 8 -9.05 5.14 -12.65
N ARG A 9 -9.52 4.15 -13.42
CA ARG A 9 -10.40 3.08 -12.91
C ARG A 9 -9.72 2.27 -11.80
N PHE A 10 -8.46 1.89 -12.00
CA PHE A 10 -7.67 1.19 -11.00
C PHE A 10 -7.43 2.04 -9.74
N SER A 11 -7.16 3.33 -9.90
CA SER A 11 -7.00 4.28 -8.79
C SER A 11 -8.29 4.37 -7.95
N ALA A 12 -9.44 4.52 -8.60
CA ALA A 12 -10.73 4.60 -7.90
C ALA A 12 -11.07 3.32 -7.09
N VAL A 13 -10.83 2.14 -7.67
CA VAL A 13 -11.02 0.86 -6.96
C VAL A 13 -10.02 0.73 -5.81
N SER A 14 -8.76 1.10 -6.05
CA SER A 14 -7.70 1.04 -5.03
C SER A 14 -8.03 1.94 -3.84
N ALA A 15 -8.48 3.16 -4.08
CA ALA A 15 -8.86 4.11 -3.03
C ALA A 15 -9.93 3.53 -2.11
N ARG A 16 -10.95 2.89 -2.70
CA ARG A 16 -12.01 2.23 -1.94
C ARG A 16 -11.51 1.01 -1.15
N LEU A 17 -10.56 0.26 -1.69
CA LEU A 17 -10.00 -0.94 -1.05
C LEU A 17 -9.03 -0.62 0.09
N THR A 18 -8.36 0.52 0.05
CA THR A 18 -7.34 0.90 1.04
C THR A 18 -7.85 1.93 2.05
N GLY A 19 -8.90 2.68 1.70
CA GLY A 19 -9.40 3.80 2.50
C GLY A 19 -8.60 5.10 2.34
N PHE A 20 -7.57 5.11 1.48
CA PHE A 20 -6.85 6.31 1.07
C PHE A 20 -7.53 6.93 -0.15
N ASP A 21 -7.45 8.25 -0.31
CA ASP A 21 -8.00 8.90 -1.51
C ASP A 21 -7.10 8.71 -2.74
N GLY A 22 -7.61 9.08 -3.93
CA GLY A 22 -6.86 8.93 -5.18
C GLY A 22 -5.59 9.78 -5.23
N ALA A 23 -5.58 10.95 -4.61
CA ALA A 23 -4.43 11.84 -4.60
C ALA A 23 -3.28 11.26 -3.76
N ASP A 24 -3.61 10.65 -2.63
CA ASP A 24 -2.67 9.93 -1.79
C ASP A 24 -2.02 8.74 -2.52
N LEU A 25 -2.81 8.00 -3.31
CA LEU A 25 -2.29 6.90 -4.12
C LEU A 25 -1.40 7.41 -5.26
N GLU A 26 -1.80 8.48 -5.94
CA GLU A 26 -1.01 9.11 -6.99
C GLU A 26 0.32 9.70 -6.47
N ALA A 27 0.33 10.25 -5.26
CA ALA A 27 1.51 10.81 -4.64
C ALA A 27 2.65 9.79 -4.44
N THR A 28 2.31 8.49 -4.29
CA THR A 28 3.32 7.41 -4.25
C THR A 28 4.10 7.30 -5.57
N GLY A 29 3.50 7.73 -6.69
CA GLY A 29 4.00 7.52 -8.04
C GLY A 29 3.96 6.05 -8.49
N LEU A 30 3.24 5.18 -7.78
CA LEU A 30 3.20 3.73 -8.05
C LEU A 30 1.90 3.25 -8.72
N THR A 31 0.90 4.12 -8.91
CA THR A 31 -0.42 3.74 -9.44
C THR A 31 -0.32 2.95 -10.74
N GLU A 32 0.46 3.43 -11.72
CA GLU A 32 0.61 2.76 -13.01
C GLU A 32 1.41 1.45 -12.90
N VAL A 33 2.44 1.42 -12.05
CA VAL A 33 3.24 0.22 -11.80
C VAL A 33 2.38 -0.87 -11.17
N TYR A 34 1.59 -0.53 -10.16
CA TYR A 34 0.68 -1.48 -9.51
C TYR A 34 -0.48 -1.88 -10.40
N ARG A 35 -1.03 -0.97 -11.21
CA ARG A 35 -2.03 -1.30 -12.23
C ARG A 35 -1.51 -2.40 -13.16
N ALA A 36 -0.35 -2.16 -13.77
CA ALA A 36 0.26 -3.10 -14.71
C ALA A 36 0.59 -4.45 -14.03
N PHE A 37 1.15 -4.40 -12.82
CA PHE A 37 1.54 -5.59 -12.06
C PHE A 37 0.31 -6.42 -11.67
N ALA A 38 -0.75 -5.79 -11.16
CA ALA A 38 -1.99 -6.46 -10.80
C ALA A 38 -2.69 -7.07 -12.02
N ALA A 39 -2.75 -6.35 -13.15
CA ALA A 39 -3.32 -6.86 -14.39
C ALA A 39 -2.58 -8.12 -14.88
N GLN A 40 -1.24 -8.11 -14.83
CA GLN A 40 -0.44 -9.27 -15.17
C GLN A 40 -0.69 -10.46 -14.25
N ARG A 41 -0.78 -10.24 -12.93
CA ARG A 41 -0.93 -11.31 -11.94
C ARG A 41 -2.33 -11.93 -11.92
N LEU A 42 -3.36 -11.13 -12.14
CA LEU A 42 -4.75 -11.58 -12.12
C LEU A 42 -5.20 -12.15 -13.47
N GLY A 43 -4.55 -11.73 -14.56
CA GLY A 43 -5.02 -12.01 -15.92
C GLY A 43 -6.20 -11.11 -16.31
N ALA A 44 -6.47 -11.01 -17.62
CA ALA A 44 -7.39 -10.04 -18.18
C ALA A 44 -8.83 -10.14 -17.63
N GLU A 45 -9.39 -11.35 -17.53
CA GLU A 45 -10.77 -11.56 -17.10
C GLU A 45 -11.00 -11.17 -15.64
N ARG A 46 -10.17 -11.68 -14.71
CA ARG A 46 -10.28 -11.33 -13.29
C ARG A 46 -9.99 -9.86 -13.04
N TYR A 47 -9.02 -9.30 -13.75
CA TYR A 47 -8.70 -7.87 -13.62
C TYR A 47 -9.87 -6.99 -14.09
N ALA A 48 -10.45 -7.29 -15.25
CA ALA A 48 -11.62 -6.56 -15.76
C ALA A 48 -12.82 -6.69 -14.81
N ARG A 49 -13.06 -7.89 -14.26
CA ARG A 49 -14.11 -8.13 -13.27
C ARG A 49 -13.89 -7.33 -11.99
N LEU A 50 -12.65 -7.30 -11.49
CA LEU A 50 -12.28 -6.51 -10.31
C LEU A 50 -12.59 -5.02 -10.52
N LEU A 51 -12.21 -4.47 -11.68
CA LEU A 51 -12.46 -3.07 -12.02
C LEU A 51 -13.94 -2.76 -12.30
N GLY A 52 -14.72 -3.75 -12.73
CA GLY A 52 -16.15 -3.60 -13.01
C GLY A 52 -17.00 -3.61 -11.74
N GLU A 53 -16.90 -4.68 -10.94
CA GLU A 53 -17.81 -4.91 -9.81
C GLU A 53 -17.55 -3.95 -8.65
N LEU A 54 -16.28 -3.65 -8.33
CA LEU A 54 -15.93 -2.78 -7.19
C LEU A 54 -16.26 -1.29 -7.40
N ARG A 55 -16.87 -0.93 -8.53
CA ARG A 55 -17.48 0.39 -8.74
C ARG A 55 -18.88 0.49 -8.16
N GLU A 56 -19.58 -0.62 -8.00
CA GLU A 56 -20.96 -0.63 -7.54
C GLU A 56 -21.06 -0.31 -6.05
N PRO A 57 -22.16 0.30 -5.56
CA PRO A 57 -22.37 0.50 -4.13
C PRO A 57 -22.23 -0.81 -3.33
N TYR A 58 -21.84 -0.70 -2.06
CA TYR A 58 -21.53 -1.88 -1.24
C TYR A 58 -22.73 -2.85 -1.14
N GLU A 59 -23.93 -2.29 -1.15
CA GLU A 59 -25.21 -2.98 -1.12
C GLU A 59 -25.39 -3.92 -2.32
N VAL A 60 -24.88 -3.55 -3.50
CA VAL A 60 -24.94 -4.35 -4.73
C VAL A 60 -23.81 -5.38 -4.79
N LEU A 61 -22.68 -5.07 -4.15
CA LEU A 61 -21.49 -5.92 -4.11
C LEU A 61 -21.66 -7.17 -3.23
N PHE A 62 -22.46 -7.09 -2.17
CA PHE A 62 -22.54 -8.15 -1.16
C PHE A 62 -22.88 -9.53 -1.77
N ASP A 63 -23.81 -9.57 -2.72
CA ASP A 63 -24.25 -10.80 -3.39
C ASP A 63 -23.33 -11.22 -4.55
N ARG A 64 -22.43 -10.34 -5.01
CA ARG A 64 -21.57 -10.56 -6.19
C ARG A 64 -20.12 -10.89 -5.86
N ILE A 65 -19.69 -10.63 -4.61
CA ILE A 65 -18.34 -10.97 -4.14
C ILE A 65 -18.27 -12.46 -3.83
N ASP A 66 -17.84 -13.23 -4.83
CA ASP A 66 -17.37 -14.60 -4.60
C ASP A 66 -15.95 -14.64 -4.02
N GLY A 67 -15.46 -15.87 -3.79
CA GLY A 67 -14.13 -16.10 -3.23
C GLY A 67 -12.99 -15.57 -4.11
N ASP A 68 -13.15 -15.62 -5.44
CA ASP A 68 -12.11 -15.21 -6.40
C ASP A 68 -11.99 -13.68 -6.45
N LEU A 69 -13.11 -12.97 -6.54
CA LEU A 69 -13.12 -11.50 -6.49
C LEU A 69 -12.60 -10.99 -5.15
N ARG A 70 -12.97 -11.66 -4.04
CA ARG A 70 -12.44 -11.33 -2.71
C ARG A 70 -10.93 -11.55 -2.62
N ALA A 71 -10.41 -12.62 -3.22
CA ALA A 71 -8.98 -12.89 -3.26
C ALA A 71 -8.23 -11.83 -4.08
N ALA A 72 -8.77 -11.43 -5.24
CA ALA A 72 -8.19 -10.37 -6.07
C ALA A 72 -8.16 -9.02 -5.35
N ALA A 73 -9.27 -8.63 -4.69
CA ALA A 73 -9.35 -7.42 -3.89
C ALA A 73 -8.30 -7.42 -2.76
N ARG A 74 -8.21 -8.52 -2.00
CA ARG A 74 -7.20 -8.69 -0.93
C ARG A 74 -5.78 -8.59 -1.47
N ALA A 75 -5.50 -9.14 -2.65
CA ALA A 75 -4.17 -9.09 -3.23
C ALA A 75 -3.77 -7.66 -3.61
N VAL A 76 -4.69 -6.87 -4.17
CA VAL A 76 -4.45 -5.45 -4.47
C VAL A 76 -4.30 -4.63 -3.20
N THR A 77 -5.13 -4.85 -2.17
CA THR A 77 -4.95 -4.20 -0.86
C THR A 77 -3.58 -4.53 -0.26
N TYR A 78 -3.20 -5.82 -0.25
CA TYR A 78 -1.90 -6.26 0.25
C TYR A 78 -0.74 -5.61 -0.50
N LEU A 79 -0.84 -5.51 -1.84
CA LEU A 79 0.12 -4.83 -2.68
C LEU A 79 0.31 -3.37 -2.28
N TRP A 80 -0.78 -2.62 -2.09
CA TRP A 80 -0.71 -1.22 -1.68
C TRP A 80 -0.08 -1.03 -0.30
N TYR A 81 -0.45 -1.88 0.67
CA TYR A 81 0.07 -1.75 2.03
C TYR A 81 1.54 -2.16 2.16
N THR A 82 1.99 -3.15 1.41
CA THR A 82 3.31 -3.79 1.64
C THR A 82 4.32 -3.59 0.50
N GLY A 83 3.88 -3.10 -0.65
CA GLY A 83 4.68 -3.07 -1.88
C GLY A 83 4.96 -4.44 -2.50
N SER A 84 4.33 -5.49 -1.98
CA SER A 84 4.57 -6.87 -2.38
C SER A 84 3.29 -7.55 -2.83
N TRP A 85 3.38 -8.50 -3.76
CA TRP A 85 2.25 -9.34 -4.13
C TRP A 85 2.16 -10.56 -3.21
N PRO A 86 0.96 -10.96 -2.77
CA PRO A 86 0.82 -12.08 -1.84
C PRO A 86 1.18 -13.43 -2.49
N GLY A 87 1.76 -14.32 -1.70
CA GLY A 87 2.16 -15.67 -2.08
C GLY A 87 3.20 -16.25 -1.11
N PRO A 88 3.49 -17.56 -1.17
CA PRO A 88 4.63 -18.14 -0.48
C PRO A 88 5.82 -18.39 -1.45
N PRO A 89 6.88 -17.58 -1.45
CA PRO A 89 7.06 -16.32 -0.71
C PRO A 89 6.37 -15.13 -1.41
N PRO A 90 6.15 -14.00 -0.71
CA PRO A 90 5.66 -12.77 -1.32
C PRO A 90 6.66 -12.22 -2.33
N VAL A 91 6.16 -11.55 -3.37
CA VAL A 91 7.00 -10.98 -4.43
C VAL A 91 7.04 -9.46 -4.29
N LEU A 92 8.18 -8.91 -3.86
CA LEU A 92 8.40 -7.46 -3.79
C LEU A 92 8.45 -6.87 -5.20
N VAL A 93 7.68 -5.81 -5.46
CA VAL A 93 7.64 -5.17 -6.79
C VAL A 93 8.92 -4.37 -7.05
N SER A 94 9.37 -3.59 -6.07
CA SER A 94 10.63 -2.84 -6.13
C SER A 94 11.01 -2.32 -4.73
N PRO A 95 12.27 -1.87 -4.51
CA PRO A 95 12.64 -1.18 -3.27
C PRO A 95 11.80 0.08 -3.00
N ARG A 96 11.43 0.82 -4.05
CA ARG A 96 10.54 1.98 -3.94
C ARG A 96 9.12 1.57 -3.50
N ALA A 97 8.62 0.43 -3.96
CA ALA A 97 7.32 -0.09 -3.55
C ALA A 97 7.27 -0.40 -2.04
N TYR A 98 8.37 -0.90 -1.48
CA TYR A 98 8.52 -1.04 -0.04
C TYR A 98 8.53 0.33 0.66
N ALA A 99 9.27 1.30 0.12
CA ALA A 99 9.39 2.62 0.72
C ALA A 99 8.05 3.37 0.76
N GLU A 100 7.27 3.29 -0.30
CA GLU A 100 5.97 3.95 -0.44
C GLU A 100 4.79 3.09 0.06
N GLY A 101 5.07 1.99 0.78
CA GLY A 101 4.02 1.10 1.29
C GLY A 101 3.06 1.85 2.22
N LEU A 102 1.76 1.74 1.97
CA LEU A 102 0.75 2.48 2.75
C LEU A 102 0.72 2.10 4.23
N VAL A 103 1.30 0.95 4.62
CA VAL A 103 1.43 0.54 6.03
C VAL A 103 2.20 1.59 6.85
N TRP A 104 3.20 2.24 6.28
CA TRP A 104 4.00 3.26 6.98
C TRP A 104 3.18 4.51 7.25
N LYS A 105 2.46 4.99 6.23
CA LYS A 105 1.55 6.13 6.34
C LYS A 105 0.41 5.84 7.32
N ALA A 106 -0.20 4.66 7.25
CA ALA A 106 -1.28 4.25 8.13
C ALA A 106 -0.84 4.12 9.60
N ALA A 107 0.40 3.70 9.84
CA ALA A 107 0.98 3.60 11.17
C ALA A 107 1.56 4.92 11.71
N GLY A 108 1.67 5.97 10.86
CA GLY A 108 2.34 7.22 11.21
C GLY A 108 3.84 7.04 11.48
N LEU A 109 4.48 6.07 10.81
CA LEU A 109 5.87 5.70 11.04
C LEU A 109 6.76 6.15 9.89
N ASN A 110 8.02 6.46 10.23
CA ASN A 110 9.09 6.54 9.25
C ASN A 110 9.39 5.14 8.71
N VAL A 111 9.73 5.09 7.43
CA VAL A 111 9.95 3.85 6.70
C VAL A 111 11.28 3.23 7.15
N PRO A 112 11.28 2.01 7.71
CA PRO A 112 12.51 1.38 8.18
C PRO A 112 13.50 1.16 7.02
N ALA A 113 14.80 1.30 7.30
CA ALA A 113 15.87 0.97 6.35
C ALA A 113 15.81 1.70 4.99
N THR A 114 15.18 2.87 4.93
CA THR A 114 15.18 3.73 3.73
C THR A 114 15.88 5.06 3.94
N ASP A 115 15.86 5.59 5.16
CA ASP A 115 16.76 6.69 5.55
C ASP A 115 18.13 6.15 5.96
N PRO A 116 19.21 6.92 5.70
CA PRO A 116 20.56 6.62 6.19
C PRO A 116 20.66 6.94 7.70
N GLU A 117 19.75 6.42 8.51
CA GLU A 117 20.00 6.32 9.93
C GLU A 117 21.04 5.22 10.14
N GLY A 118 22.30 5.63 10.26
CA GLY A 118 23.44 4.72 10.36
C GLY A 118 23.28 3.65 11.45
N TYR A 119 24.08 2.59 11.34
CA TYR A 119 24.16 1.51 12.34
C TYR A 119 24.14 2.07 13.77
N GLY A 120 23.17 1.62 14.58
CA GLY A 120 23.03 2.01 15.99
C GLY A 120 22.00 3.11 16.29
N SER A 121 21.20 3.57 15.33
CA SER A 121 20.09 4.51 15.64
C SER A 121 19.12 3.96 16.69
N TRP A 122 18.84 2.66 16.64
CA TRP A 122 18.04 1.92 17.61
C TRP A 122 18.69 1.73 18.99
N ALA A 123 20.00 2.02 19.14
CA ALA A 123 20.70 1.93 20.42
C ALA A 123 20.54 3.20 21.28
N ARG A 124 20.05 4.31 20.71
CA ARG A 124 19.72 5.50 21.50
C ARG A 124 18.38 5.28 22.20
N VAL A 125 18.44 4.67 23.38
CA VAL A 125 17.40 4.87 24.40
C VAL A 125 17.32 6.37 24.67
N GLY A 126 16.13 6.93 24.51
CA GLY A 126 15.85 8.35 24.69
C GLY A 126 16.47 8.85 25.99
N GLY A 127 17.30 9.88 25.87
CA GLY A 127 17.93 10.52 27.01
C GLY A 127 16.86 11.03 27.95
N ARG A 128 16.62 10.29 29.04
CA ARG A 128 16.10 10.88 30.26
C ARG A 128 17.12 11.94 30.64
N ALA A 129 16.73 13.21 30.55
CA ALA A 129 17.53 14.29 31.09
C ALA A 129 17.79 13.95 32.56
N ASP A 130 19.05 13.67 32.87
CA ASP A 130 19.51 13.51 34.24
C ASP A 130 19.29 14.87 34.91
N PRO A 131 18.54 14.97 36.02
CA PRO A 131 18.43 16.24 36.72
C PRO A 131 19.83 16.62 37.19
N ALA A 132 20.24 17.82 36.80
CA ALA A 132 21.55 18.38 37.09
C ALA A 132 21.98 18.10 38.55
N ASP A 133 23.16 17.51 38.69
CA ASP A 133 23.88 17.35 39.93
C ASP A 133 24.19 18.73 40.51
N GLY A 134 23.31 19.21 41.38
CA GLY A 134 23.44 20.46 42.11
C GLY A 134 24.41 20.30 43.26
N SER A 135 25.71 20.32 42.96
CA SER A 135 26.74 20.57 43.97
C SER A 135 26.84 22.07 44.24
N GLY A 136 26.45 22.50 45.45
CA GLY A 136 26.43 23.90 45.83
C GLY A 136 26.36 24.09 47.34
N ARG A 137 27.52 23.90 47.99
CA ARG A 137 28.01 24.45 49.28
C ARG A 137 27.12 24.43 50.52
#